data_AF-A0A2S7MV56-F1
#
_entry.id   AF-A0A2S7MV56-F1
#
_cell.length_a   1.000
_cell.length_b   1.000
_cell.length_c   1.000
_cell.angle_alpha   90.00
_cell.angle_beta   90.00
_cell.angle_gamma   90.00
#
_symmetry.space_group_name_H-M   'P 1'
#
loop_
_entity.id
_entity.type
_entity.pdbx_description
1 polymer ?
#
loop_
_entity_poly.entity_id
_entity_poly.type
_entity_poly.pdbx_seq_one_letter_code
_entity_poly.pdbx_strand_id
1 'polypeptide(L)'
;MFKNGSRIMEDRRVRYTKKVIKETFMQLLEKKPINKITVTELCSQCEINRATFYRYYDDVYDLMEQLKSQYVIDLKAAISISKDDYTISGFTSEILEVILMNKELSRILFSLKNGKDFLNDVLDIAHQKCVDKWNRYGKNVPKEQVGYISTFITTGTIGILNEWIQNDFKESPSEIANLIESISHYGLGKIIYGE
;
A
#
# COMPACT_ATOMS: atom_id res chain seq x y z
N MET A 1 -25.74 -29.17 18.17
CA MET A 1 -24.97 -28.52 17.07
C MET A 1 -25.56 -27.14 16.74
N PHE A 2 -25.34 -26.10 17.56
CA PHE A 2 -25.89 -24.75 17.30
C PHE A 2 -24.92 -23.57 17.54
N LYS A 3 -23.62 -23.81 17.81
CA LYS A 3 -22.67 -22.73 18.17
C LYS A 3 -21.99 -22.01 16.99
N ASN A 4 -22.05 -22.53 15.76
CA ASN A 4 -21.35 -21.92 14.61
C ASN A 4 -22.08 -20.72 13.98
N GLY A 5 -23.43 -20.68 14.02
CA GLY A 5 -24.20 -19.61 13.39
C GLY A 5 -24.03 -18.24 14.07
N SER A 6 -24.04 -18.22 15.41
CA SER A 6 -23.94 -16.96 16.19
C SER A 6 -22.58 -16.28 16.05
N ARG A 7 -21.48 -17.06 16.03
CA ARG A 7 -20.12 -16.54 15.85
C ARG A 7 -19.89 -15.95 14.46
N ILE A 8 -20.46 -16.56 13.41
CA ILE A 8 -20.38 -16.05 12.03
C ILE A 8 -21.18 -14.76 11.87
N MET A 9 -22.36 -14.66 12.50
CA MET A 9 -23.16 -13.43 12.47
C MET A 9 -22.48 -12.29 13.23
N GLU A 10 -21.86 -12.58 14.36
CA GLU A 10 -21.07 -11.61 15.12
C GLU A 10 -19.87 -11.11 14.31
N ASP A 11 -19.13 -12.00 13.65
CA ASP A 11 -18.03 -11.66 12.74
C ASP A 11 -18.48 -10.72 11.60
N ARG A 12 -19.61 -11.04 10.95
CA ARG A 12 -20.18 -10.17 9.91
C ARG A 12 -20.54 -8.79 10.44
N ARG A 13 -21.15 -8.70 11.62
CA ARG A 13 -21.52 -7.43 12.25
C ARG A 13 -20.27 -6.61 12.59
N VAL A 14 -19.24 -7.24 13.15
CA VAL A 14 -17.95 -6.60 13.45
C VAL A 14 -17.33 -6.04 12.17
N ARG A 15 -17.24 -6.85 11.11
CA ARG A 15 -16.69 -6.43 9.81
C ARG A 15 -17.46 -5.25 9.21
N TYR A 16 -18.79 -5.31 9.24
CA TYR A 16 -19.64 -4.23 8.76
C TYR A 16 -19.41 -2.94 9.56
N THR A 17 -19.41 -3.03 10.90
CA THR A 17 -19.16 -1.87 11.77
C THR A 17 -17.79 -1.25 11.52
N LYS A 18 -16.73 -2.06 11.43
CA LYS A 18 -15.38 -1.55 11.12
C LYS A 18 -15.32 -0.91 9.73
N LYS A 19 -16.02 -1.47 8.74
CA LYS A 19 -16.10 -0.93 7.38
C LYS A 19 -16.74 0.47 7.37
N VAL A 20 -17.93 0.63 7.97
CA VAL A 20 -18.61 1.94 7.99
C VAL A 20 -17.81 2.98 8.78
N ILE A 21 -17.14 2.59 9.87
CA ILE A 21 -16.22 3.48 10.60
C ILE A 21 -15.07 3.94 9.68
N LYS A 22 -14.41 3.00 8.97
CA LYS A 22 -13.31 3.32 8.04
C LYS A 22 -13.79 4.29 6.95
N GLU A 23 -14.89 3.98 6.28
CA GLU A 23 -15.42 4.78 5.17
C GLU A 23 -15.76 6.21 5.60
N THR A 24 -16.50 6.37 6.71
CA THR A 24 -16.83 7.70 7.23
C THR A 24 -15.60 8.45 7.72
N PHE A 25 -14.63 7.75 8.32
CA PHE A 25 -13.39 8.38 8.75
C PHE A 25 -12.56 8.91 7.56
N MET A 26 -12.47 8.16 6.45
CA MET A 26 -11.81 8.63 5.22
C MET A 26 -12.49 9.88 4.65
N GLN A 27 -13.84 9.88 4.58
CA GLN A 27 -14.60 11.05 4.12
C GLN A 27 -14.39 12.30 4.98
N LEU A 28 -14.16 12.13 6.29
CA LEU A 28 -13.85 13.24 7.19
C LEU A 28 -12.43 13.76 6.97
N LEU A 29 -11.46 12.87 6.73
CA LEU A 29 -10.07 13.24 6.46
C LEU A 29 -9.90 14.00 5.14
N GLU A 30 -10.73 13.73 4.13
CA GLU A 30 -10.76 14.52 2.90
C GLU A 30 -11.18 15.97 3.13
N LYS A 31 -11.97 16.23 4.18
CA LYS A 31 -12.57 17.55 4.47
C LYS A 31 -11.77 18.35 5.48
N LYS A 32 -11.02 17.69 6.37
CA LYS A 32 -10.31 18.35 7.47
C LYS A 32 -9.20 17.49 8.06
N PRO A 33 -8.17 18.12 8.67
CA PRO A 33 -7.10 17.39 9.33
C PRO A 33 -7.62 16.56 10.51
N ILE A 34 -6.93 15.45 10.80
CA ILE A 34 -7.29 14.47 11.84
C ILE A 34 -7.53 15.11 13.22
N ASN A 35 -6.75 16.14 13.58
CA ASN A 35 -6.88 16.84 14.86
C ASN A 35 -8.18 17.66 15.02
N LYS A 36 -8.98 17.78 13.95
CA LYS A 36 -10.31 18.40 13.95
C LYS A 36 -11.44 17.37 13.83
N ILE A 37 -11.13 16.08 13.78
CA ILE A 37 -12.09 14.99 13.76
C ILE A 37 -12.31 14.52 15.20
N THR A 38 -13.57 14.43 15.63
CA THR A 38 -13.92 13.92 16.96
C THR A 38 -14.61 12.57 16.86
N VAL A 39 -14.45 11.72 17.89
CA VAL A 39 -15.17 10.45 17.99
C VAL A 39 -16.69 10.69 17.92
N THR A 40 -17.20 11.73 18.58
CA THR A 40 -18.63 12.07 18.57
C THR A 40 -19.15 12.32 17.15
N GLU A 41 -18.44 13.13 16.37
CA GLU A 41 -18.82 13.43 14.99
C GLU A 41 -18.76 12.18 14.10
N LEU A 42 -17.67 11.41 14.20
CA LEU A 42 -17.48 10.18 13.45
C LEU A 42 -18.61 9.20 13.73
N CYS A 43 -18.91 8.96 15.01
CA CYS A 43 -20.01 8.10 15.45
C CYS A 43 -21.38 8.58 14.96
N SER A 44 -21.61 9.89 14.97
CA SER A 44 -22.86 10.47 14.49
C SER A 44 -23.05 10.27 12.98
N GLN A 45 -21.98 10.33 12.19
CA GLN A 45 -22.07 10.18 10.73
C GLN A 45 -22.18 8.73 10.27
N CYS A 46 -21.56 7.78 10.98
CA CYS A 46 -21.69 6.35 10.66
C CYS A 46 -22.80 5.63 11.44
N GLU A 47 -23.66 6.40 12.14
CA GLU A 47 -24.84 5.90 12.88
C GLU A 47 -24.52 4.80 13.92
N ILE A 48 -23.43 4.99 14.69
CA ILE A 48 -23.06 4.08 15.79
C ILE A 48 -22.99 4.80 17.13
N ASN A 49 -23.19 4.05 18.20
CA ASN A 49 -22.93 4.55 19.55
C ASN A 49 -21.42 4.69 19.81
N ARG A 50 -21.03 5.70 20.60
CA ARG A 50 -19.62 5.88 21.04
C ARG A 50 -19.05 4.65 21.74
N ALA A 51 -19.86 3.98 22.57
CA ALA A 51 -19.47 2.71 23.19
C ALA A 51 -19.12 1.63 22.15
N THR A 52 -19.75 1.64 20.97
CA THR A 52 -19.40 0.72 19.88
C THR A 52 -18.06 1.07 19.25
N PHE A 53 -17.74 2.36 19.08
CA PHE A 53 -16.43 2.80 18.60
C PHE A 53 -15.33 2.39 19.56
N TYR A 54 -15.50 2.68 20.86
CA TYR A 54 -14.53 2.35 21.90
C TYR A 54 -14.33 0.86 22.16
N ARG A 55 -15.13 -0.03 21.54
CA ARG A 55 -14.84 -1.47 21.53
C ARG A 55 -13.71 -1.85 20.58
N TYR A 56 -13.39 -0.99 19.61
CA TYR A 56 -12.43 -1.28 18.56
C TYR A 56 -11.25 -0.29 18.54
N TYR A 57 -11.49 0.95 18.96
CA TYR A 57 -10.52 2.03 18.85
C TYR A 57 -10.54 2.93 20.08
N ASP A 58 -9.37 3.31 20.58
CA ASP A 58 -9.25 4.20 21.75
C ASP A 58 -9.61 5.65 21.41
N ASP A 59 -9.19 6.11 20.23
CA ASP A 59 -9.53 7.40 19.64
C ASP A 59 -9.37 7.39 18.11
N VAL A 60 -9.45 8.56 17.48
CA VAL A 60 -9.30 8.70 16.02
C VAL A 60 -7.86 8.49 15.52
N TYR A 61 -6.86 8.64 16.39
CA TYR A 61 -5.46 8.39 16.07
C TYR A 61 -5.15 6.90 16.13
N ASP A 62 -5.66 6.19 17.12
CA ASP A 62 -5.58 4.72 17.16
C ASP A 62 -6.27 4.09 15.95
N LEU A 63 -7.46 4.58 15.56
CA LEU A 63 -8.09 4.17 14.30
C LEU A 63 -7.16 4.37 13.09
N MET A 64 -6.52 5.54 12.97
CA MET A 64 -5.58 5.82 11.89
C MET A 64 -4.39 4.85 11.89
N GLU A 65 -3.77 4.61 13.06
CA GLU A 65 -2.64 3.71 13.19
C GLU A 65 -3.00 2.25 12.87
N GLN A 66 -4.17 1.77 13.31
CA GLN A 66 -4.66 0.44 12.95
C GLN A 66 -4.89 0.31 11.44
N LEU A 67 -5.45 1.34 10.79
CA LEU A 67 -5.65 1.35 9.34
C LEU A 67 -4.32 1.33 8.58
N LYS A 68 -3.34 2.14 8.98
CA LYS A 68 -1.99 2.12 8.41
C LYS A 68 -1.33 0.75 8.59
N SER A 69 -1.41 0.19 9.80
CA SER A 69 -0.81 -1.10 10.12
C SER A 69 -1.39 -2.22 9.26
N GLN A 70 -2.72 -2.26 9.11
CA GLN A 70 -3.37 -3.22 8.22
C GLN A 70 -2.93 -3.02 6.77
N TYR A 71 -2.84 -1.78 6.31
CA TYR A 71 -2.42 -1.47 4.94
C TYR A 71 -0.98 -1.94 4.66
N VAL A 72 -0.04 -1.73 5.60
CA VAL A 72 1.33 -2.27 5.50
C VAL A 72 1.32 -3.80 5.46
N ILE A 73 0.47 -4.46 6.24
CA ILE A 73 0.32 -5.92 6.21
C ILE A 73 -0.15 -6.38 4.82
N ASP A 74 -1.15 -5.72 4.24
CA ASP A 74 -1.70 -6.05 2.93
C ASP A 74 -0.64 -5.87 1.82
N LEU A 75 0.13 -4.78 1.87
CA LEU A 75 1.24 -4.51 0.94
C LEU A 75 2.35 -5.57 1.06
N LYS A 76 2.74 -5.94 2.28
CA LYS A 76 3.73 -7.00 2.53
C LYS A 76 3.24 -8.38 2.08
N ALA A 77 1.93 -8.64 2.20
CA ALA A 77 1.33 -9.88 1.73
C ALA A 77 1.38 -9.96 0.20
N ALA A 78 1.05 -8.89 -0.52
CA ALA A 78 1.22 -8.80 -1.97
C ALA A 78 2.66 -9.10 -2.41
N ILE A 79 3.66 -8.55 -1.69
CA ILE A 79 5.08 -8.84 -1.92
C ILE A 79 5.44 -10.31 -1.64
N SER A 80 4.77 -10.97 -0.69
CA SER A 80 5.12 -12.34 -0.26
C SER A 80 4.46 -13.44 -1.10
N ILE A 81 3.30 -13.15 -1.70
CA ILE A 81 2.55 -14.09 -2.55
C ILE A 81 3.24 -14.31 -3.90
N SER A 82 4.12 -13.39 -4.33
CA SER A 82 4.91 -13.56 -5.55
C SER A 82 5.85 -14.78 -5.41
N LYS A 83 5.36 -15.95 -5.84
CA LYS A 83 6.16 -17.17 -6.00
C LYS A 83 7.32 -16.89 -6.96
N ASP A 84 8.45 -17.53 -6.73
CA ASP A 84 9.82 -17.25 -7.21
C ASP A 84 10.06 -16.91 -8.70
N ASP A 85 9.05 -16.92 -9.58
CA ASP A 85 9.21 -16.77 -11.04
C ASP A 85 8.76 -15.45 -11.66
N TYR A 86 8.16 -14.52 -10.93
CA TYR A 86 7.59 -13.34 -11.60
C TYR A 86 8.61 -12.23 -11.89
N THR A 87 8.45 -11.64 -13.07
CA THR A 87 9.21 -10.49 -13.56
C THR A 87 8.96 -9.26 -12.69
N ILE A 88 9.66 -8.15 -12.96
CA ILE A 88 9.47 -6.93 -12.17
C ILE A 88 8.01 -6.45 -12.22
N SER A 89 7.32 -6.66 -13.35
CA SER A 89 5.90 -6.30 -13.50
C SER A 89 4.96 -7.10 -12.58
N GLY A 90 5.18 -8.41 -12.40
CA GLY A 90 4.23 -9.25 -11.66
C GLY A 90 4.10 -8.86 -10.17
N PHE A 91 5.21 -8.63 -9.47
CA PHE A 91 5.14 -8.16 -8.08
C PHE A 91 4.64 -6.71 -7.99
N THR A 92 5.01 -5.88 -8.98
CA THR A 92 4.63 -4.46 -9.02
C THR A 92 3.12 -4.32 -9.18
N SER A 93 2.49 -5.15 -10.02
CA SER A 93 1.04 -5.13 -10.23
C SER A 93 0.25 -5.47 -8.96
N GLU A 94 0.67 -6.47 -8.18
CA GLU A 94 -0.01 -6.86 -6.93
C GLU A 94 0.06 -5.75 -5.87
N ILE A 95 1.21 -5.07 -5.77
CA ILE A 95 1.36 -3.91 -4.88
C ILE A 95 0.43 -2.77 -5.35
N LEU A 96 0.39 -2.49 -6.65
CA LEU A 96 -0.45 -1.46 -7.23
C LEU A 96 -1.96 -1.74 -7.04
N GLU A 97 -2.38 -3.00 -7.12
CA GLU A 97 -3.75 -3.43 -6.79
C GLU A 97 -4.10 -3.10 -5.33
N VAL A 98 -3.22 -3.43 -4.38
CA VAL A 98 -3.42 -3.11 -2.96
C VAL A 98 -3.48 -1.59 -2.73
N ILE A 99 -2.66 -0.83 -3.46
CA ILE A 99 -2.68 0.64 -3.43
C ILE A 99 -4.02 1.19 -3.92
N LEU A 100 -4.52 0.65 -5.03
CA LEU A 100 -5.79 1.07 -5.64
C LEU A 100 -7.00 0.67 -4.79
N MET A 101 -7.00 -0.54 -4.22
CA MET A 101 -8.03 -1.02 -3.29
C MET A 101 -8.15 -0.14 -2.03
N ASN A 102 -7.09 0.58 -1.67
CA ASN A 102 -7.04 1.51 -0.55
C ASN A 102 -6.85 2.97 -1.00
N LYS A 103 -7.32 3.35 -2.18
CA LYS A 103 -7.05 4.65 -2.83
C LYS A 103 -7.23 5.89 -1.93
N GLU A 104 -8.24 5.93 -1.08
CA GLU A 104 -8.50 7.08 -0.19
C GLU A 104 -7.41 7.19 0.88
N LEU A 105 -7.09 6.07 1.52
CA LEU A 105 -6.02 6.00 2.51
C LEU A 105 -4.67 6.27 1.85
N SER A 106 -4.45 5.73 0.64
CA SER A 106 -3.29 6.04 -0.20
C SER A 106 -3.14 7.54 -0.39
N ARG A 107 -4.15 8.25 -0.94
CA ARG A 107 -4.06 9.71 -1.13
C ARG A 107 -3.73 10.45 0.14
N ILE A 108 -4.38 10.10 1.25
CA ILE A 108 -4.13 10.75 2.54
C ILE A 108 -2.68 10.52 2.96
N LEU A 109 -2.20 9.27 2.99
CA LEU A 109 -0.83 8.97 3.42
C LEU A 109 0.23 9.59 2.50
N PHE A 110 0.00 9.59 1.19
CA PHE A 110 0.96 10.07 0.20
C PHE A 110 0.96 11.60 0.02
N SER A 111 -0.12 12.29 0.40
CA SER A 111 -0.18 13.76 0.43
C SER A 111 0.46 14.37 1.68
N LEU A 112 0.71 13.58 2.74
CA LEU A 112 1.41 14.05 3.91
C LEU A 112 2.88 14.35 3.56
N LYS A 113 3.46 15.35 4.25
CA LYS A 113 4.87 15.74 4.08
C LYS A 113 5.85 14.57 4.24
N ASN A 114 5.46 13.55 4.99
CA ASN A 114 6.23 12.32 5.26
C ASN A 114 5.69 11.10 4.49
N GLY A 115 4.79 11.29 3.51
CA GLY A 115 4.21 10.19 2.72
C GLY A 115 5.23 9.40 1.91
N LYS A 116 6.37 10.04 1.60
CA LYS A 116 7.54 9.37 1.01
C LYS A 116 8.14 8.32 1.93
N ASP A 117 8.16 8.54 3.24
CA ASP A 117 8.74 7.60 4.20
C ASP A 117 7.92 6.30 4.23
N PHE A 118 6.59 6.39 4.13
CA PHE A 118 5.73 5.22 4.03
C PHE A 118 5.96 4.40 2.74
N LEU A 119 6.12 5.06 1.58
CA LEU A 119 6.46 4.35 0.34
C LEU A 119 7.84 3.70 0.43
N ASN A 120 8.82 4.41 1.01
CA ASN A 120 10.16 3.87 1.20
C ASN A 120 10.10 2.58 2.02
N ASP A 121 9.43 2.57 3.17
CA ASP A 121 9.33 1.38 4.03
C ASP A 121 8.70 0.17 3.32
N VAL A 122 7.72 0.40 2.45
CA VAL A 122 7.04 -0.67 1.71
C VAL A 122 7.88 -1.15 0.54
N LEU A 123 8.44 -0.21 -0.24
CA LEU A 123 9.18 -0.53 -1.45
C LEU A 123 10.60 -1.03 -1.15
N ASP A 124 11.18 -0.71 0.01
CA ASP A 124 12.47 -1.24 0.46
C ASP A 124 12.45 -2.77 0.54
N ILE A 125 11.30 -3.37 0.89
CA ILE A 125 11.14 -4.83 0.93
C ILE A 125 11.12 -5.41 -0.47
N ALA A 126 10.37 -4.79 -1.39
CA ALA A 126 10.34 -5.21 -2.80
C ALA A 126 11.73 -5.05 -3.45
N HIS A 127 12.39 -3.94 -3.14
CA HIS A 127 13.73 -3.61 -3.58
C HIS A 127 14.78 -4.61 -3.09
N GLN A 128 14.77 -4.98 -1.80
CA GLN A 128 15.70 -5.96 -1.26
C GLN A 128 15.57 -7.31 -1.98
N LYS A 129 14.35 -7.72 -2.32
CA LYS A 129 14.13 -8.93 -3.14
C LYS A 129 14.74 -8.81 -4.54
N CYS A 130 14.61 -7.65 -5.20
CA CYS A 130 15.25 -7.41 -6.50
C CYS A 130 16.77 -7.46 -6.42
N VAL A 131 17.36 -6.80 -5.42
CA VAL A 131 18.81 -6.80 -5.16
C VAL A 131 19.32 -8.22 -4.90
N ASP A 132 18.62 -9.00 -4.07
CA ASP A 132 18.98 -10.39 -3.80
C ASP A 132 18.94 -11.25 -5.07
N LYS A 133 17.94 -11.04 -5.94
CA LYS A 133 17.82 -11.72 -7.23
C LYS A 133 18.97 -11.34 -8.18
N TRP A 134 19.33 -10.06 -8.28
CA TRP A 134 20.46 -9.63 -9.10
C TRP A 134 21.80 -10.12 -8.56
N ASN A 135 22.01 -10.14 -7.25
CA ASN A 135 23.22 -10.69 -6.66
C ASN A 135 23.37 -12.20 -6.90
N ARG A 136 22.26 -12.94 -6.99
CA ARG A 136 22.26 -14.39 -7.24
C ARG A 136 22.38 -14.75 -8.73
N TYR A 137 21.72 -14.00 -9.62
CA TYR A 137 21.55 -14.37 -11.02
C TYR A 137 22.06 -13.34 -12.04
N GLY A 138 22.31 -12.10 -11.62
CA GLY A 138 22.82 -11.02 -12.45
C GLY A 138 24.31 -11.17 -12.74
N LYS A 139 24.65 -12.01 -13.73
CA LYS A 139 26.05 -12.36 -14.05
C LYS A 139 26.92 -11.19 -14.51
N ASN A 140 26.34 -10.08 -14.95
CA ASN A 140 27.06 -8.97 -15.58
C ASN A 140 26.98 -7.63 -14.83
N VAL A 141 26.21 -7.52 -13.74
CA VAL A 141 26.08 -6.24 -13.01
C VAL A 141 27.25 -6.11 -12.02
N PRO A 142 28.13 -5.10 -12.14
CA PRO A 142 29.19 -4.88 -11.15
C PRO A 142 28.58 -4.63 -9.77
N LYS A 143 29.09 -5.32 -8.75
CA LYS A 143 28.54 -5.23 -7.38
C LYS A 143 28.55 -3.78 -6.85
N GLU A 144 29.56 -2.98 -7.20
CA GLU A 144 29.60 -1.56 -6.83
C GLU A 144 28.48 -0.71 -7.45
N GLN A 145 27.85 -1.15 -8.55
CA GLN A 145 26.78 -0.41 -9.25
C GLN A 145 25.38 -0.79 -8.78
N VAL A 146 25.22 -1.95 -8.14
CA VAL A 146 23.91 -2.46 -7.67
C VAL A 146 23.21 -1.44 -6.76
N GLY A 147 23.94 -0.78 -5.86
CA GLY A 147 23.39 0.25 -4.98
C GLY A 147 22.79 1.43 -5.74
N TYR A 148 23.51 1.96 -6.74
CA TYR A 148 23.03 3.08 -7.56
C TYR A 148 21.85 2.70 -8.44
N ILE A 149 21.93 1.54 -9.10
CA ILE A 149 20.86 1.01 -9.97
C ILE A 149 19.57 0.83 -9.18
N SER A 150 19.68 0.23 -8.01
CA SER A 150 18.52 -0.12 -7.20
C SER A 150 17.90 1.14 -6.56
N THR A 151 18.72 2.11 -6.14
CA THR A 151 18.26 3.46 -5.73
C THR A 151 17.51 4.18 -6.85
N PHE A 152 18.03 4.13 -8.08
CA PHE A 152 17.39 4.75 -9.25
C PHE A 152 16.01 4.14 -9.53
N ILE A 153 15.91 2.80 -9.52
CA ILE A 153 14.63 2.10 -9.74
C ILE A 153 13.62 2.43 -8.64
N THR A 154 14.01 2.36 -7.36
CA THR A 154 13.10 2.66 -6.24
C THR A 154 12.62 4.10 -6.31
N THR A 155 13.53 5.06 -6.51
CA THR A 155 13.17 6.47 -6.59
C THR A 155 12.29 6.77 -7.80
N GLY A 156 12.60 6.20 -8.96
CA GLY A 156 11.79 6.32 -10.17
C GLY A 156 10.39 5.73 -10.00
N THR A 157 10.30 4.55 -9.36
CA THR A 157 9.02 3.89 -9.04
C THR A 157 8.17 4.75 -8.12
N ILE A 158 8.76 5.29 -7.04
CA ILE A 158 8.08 6.22 -6.13
C ILE A 158 7.57 7.46 -6.87
N GLY A 159 8.36 7.98 -7.82
CA GLY A 159 7.96 9.10 -8.67
C GLY A 159 6.70 8.77 -9.50
N ILE A 160 6.71 7.63 -10.19
CA ILE A 160 5.58 7.16 -11.00
C ILE A 160 4.34 6.92 -10.13
N LEU A 161 4.50 6.29 -8.97
CA LEU A 161 3.40 6.05 -8.03
C LEU A 161 2.78 7.36 -7.56
N ASN A 162 3.60 8.33 -7.15
CA ASN A 162 3.11 9.63 -6.72
C ASN A 162 2.33 10.32 -7.84
N GLU A 163 2.84 10.32 -9.08
CA GLU A 163 2.15 10.89 -10.23
C GLU A 163 0.79 10.20 -10.47
N TRP A 164 0.76 8.85 -10.43
CA TRP A 164 -0.46 8.06 -10.61
C TRP A 164 -1.51 8.35 -9.53
N ILE A 165 -1.10 8.47 -8.27
CA ILE A 165 -1.96 8.80 -7.13
C ILE A 165 -2.54 10.23 -7.27
N GLN A 166 -1.70 11.20 -7.66
CA GLN A 166 -2.14 12.59 -7.85
C GLN A 166 -3.08 12.74 -9.06
N ASN A 167 -2.92 11.90 -10.08
CA ASN A 167 -3.79 11.82 -11.26
C ASN A 167 -4.98 10.87 -11.06
N ASP A 168 -5.46 10.72 -9.83
CA ASP A 168 -6.69 10.00 -9.48
C ASP A 168 -6.71 8.51 -9.87
N PHE A 169 -5.53 7.87 -9.96
CA PHE A 169 -5.39 6.46 -10.36
C PHE A 169 -6.01 6.16 -11.74
N LYS A 170 -5.80 7.07 -12.71
CA LYS A 170 -6.43 7.00 -14.03
C LYS A 170 -6.10 5.72 -14.80
N GLU A 171 -4.84 5.32 -14.81
CA GLU A 171 -4.37 4.08 -15.44
C GLU A 171 -4.63 2.88 -14.54
N SER A 172 -4.76 1.69 -15.13
CA SER A 172 -4.87 0.44 -14.37
C SER A 172 -3.54 0.03 -13.72
N PRO A 173 -3.57 -0.78 -12.64
CA PRO A 173 -2.37 -1.33 -12.02
C PRO A 173 -1.41 -2.02 -13.00
N SER A 174 -1.95 -2.77 -13.97
CA SER A 174 -1.13 -3.48 -14.96
C SER A 174 -0.45 -2.53 -15.95
N GLU A 175 -1.11 -1.45 -16.36
CA GLU A 175 -0.52 -0.43 -17.22
C GLU A 175 0.67 0.27 -16.53
N ILE A 176 0.52 0.64 -15.27
CA ILE A 176 1.61 1.23 -14.47
C ILE A 176 2.73 0.23 -14.21
N ALA A 177 2.40 -1.03 -13.90
CA ALA A 177 3.39 -2.09 -13.70
C ALA A 177 4.25 -2.31 -14.97
N ASN A 178 3.61 -2.36 -16.14
CA ASN A 178 4.29 -2.52 -17.41
C ASN A 178 5.15 -1.31 -17.78
N LEU A 179 4.73 -0.09 -17.42
CA LEU A 179 5.55 1.11 -17.58
C LEU A 179 6.82 1.03 -16.73
N ILE A 180 6.68 0.70 -15.44
CA ILE A 180 7.81 0.56 -14.51
C ILE A 180 8.76 -0.54 -14.99
N GLU A 181 8.23 -1.70 -15.41
CA GLU A 181 9.03 -2.79 -15.94
C GLU A 181 9.74 -2.41 -17.23
N SER A 182 9.08 -1.73 -18.17
CA SER A 182 9.70 -1.29 -19.42
C SER A 182 10.86 -0.34 -19.16
N ILE A 183 10.66 0.69 -18.33
CA ILE A 183 11.73 1.64 -17.99
C ILE A 183 12.90 0.92 -17.29
N SER A 184 12.60 0.01 -16.38
CA SER A 184 13.61 -0.76 -15.64
C SER A 184 14.36 -1.74 -16.55
N HIS A 185 13.65 -2.48 -17.40
CA HIS A 185 14.22 -3.52 -18.27
C HIS A 185 14.99 -2.91 -19.44
N TYR A 186 14.44 -1.93 -20.15
CA TYR A 186 15.15 -1.26 -21.26
C TYR A 186 16.29 -0.36 -20.75
N GLY A 187 16.09 0.33 -19.62
CA GLY A 187 17.14 1.16 -19.02
C GLY A 187 18.33 0.34 -18.50
N LEU A 188 18.07 -0.87 -17.99
CA LEU A 188 19.12 -1.78 -17.52
C LEU A 188 19.54 -2.82 -18.55
N GLY A 189 18.88 -2.89 -19.71
CA GLY A 189 19.09 -3.98 -20.67
C GLY A 189 20.54 -4.08 -21.13
N LYS A 190 21.16 -2.93 -21.41
CA LYS A 190 22.58 -2.82 -21.76
C LYS A 190 23.53 -3.18 -20.62
N ILE A 191 23.14 -2.91 -19.37
CA ILE A 191 23.96 -3.15 -18.16
C ILE A 191 23.86 -4.62 -17.72
N ILE A 192 22.68 -5.22 -17.83
CA ILE A 192 22.39 -6.60 -17.38
C ILE A 192 22.73 -7.61 -18.47
N TYR A 193 22.37 -7.35 -19.73
CA TYR A 193 22.45 -8.32 -20.83
C TYR A 193 23.60 -8.07 -21.80
N GLY A 194 24.23 -6.88 -21.77
CA GLY A 194 25.46 -6.60 -22.52
C GLY A 194 25.30 -6.40 -24.02
N GLU A 195 24.11 -6.03 -24.51
CA GLU A 195 23.88 -5.64 -25.91
C GLU A 195 24.30 -4.19 -26.21
#